data_AF-A0A936XHW4-F1
#
_entry.id   AF-A0A936XHW4-F1
#
_cell.length_a   1.000
_cell.length_b   1.000
_cell.length_c   1.000
_cell.angle_alpha   90.00
_cell.angle_beta   90.00
_cell.angle_gamma   90.00
#
_symmetry.space_group_name_H-M   'P 1'
#
loop_
_entity.id
_entity.type
_entity.pdbx_description
1 polymer ?
#
loop_
_entity_poly.entity_id
_entity_poly.type
_entity_poly.pdbx_seq_one_letter_code
_entity_poly.pdbx_strand_id
1 'polypeptide(L)' 'MHDKIIDFIGESLWVLMFCTPLITLPVFWRKKSLTKTSRIVFALLLAACISFFLFLVVIGIAFRDGLGP' A
#
# COMPACT_ATOMS: atom_id res chain seq x y z
N MET A 1 -24.03 9.54 -6.28
CA MET A 1 -23.71 9.41 -4.83
C MET A 1 -22.76 8.24 -4.59
N HIS A 2 -22.93 7.13 -5.31
CA HIS A 2 -22.03 5.97 -5.27
C HIS A 2 -20.61 6.31 -5.75
N ASP A 3 -20.47 7.11 -6.80
CA ASP A 3 -19.16 7.48 -7.39
C ASP A 3 -18.26 8.21 -6.39
N LYS A 4 -18.84 9.14 -5.62
CA LYS A 4 -18.13 9.86 -4.55
C LYS A 4 -17.57 8.94 -3.46
N ILE A 5 -18.25 7.82 -3.18
CA ILE A 5 -17.78 6.84 -2.19
C ILE A 5 -16.58 6.08 -2.75
N ILE A 6 -16.65 5.66 -4.02
CA ILE A 6 -15.57 4.93 -4.67
C ILE A 6 -14.32 5.83 -4.83
N ASP A 7 -14.51 7.11 -5.16
CA ASP A 7 -13.44 8.10 -5.23
C ASP A 7 -12.76 8.29 -3.88
N PHE A 8 -13.56 8.45 -2.81
CA PHE A 8 -13.04 8.56 -1.45
C PHE A 8 -12.28 7.30 -1.00
N ILE A 9 -12.74 6.11 -1.40
CA ILE A 9 -12.02 4.85 -1.17
C ILE A 9 -10.69 4.86 -1.92
N GLY A 10 -10.66 5.28 -3.18
CA GLY A 10 -9.44 5.41 -3.98
C GLY A 10 -8.41 6.33 -3.34
N GLU A 11 -8.82 7.53 -2.91
CA GLU A 11 -7.96 8.49 -2.21
C GLU A 11 -7.42 7.92 -0.88
N SER A 12 -8.28 7.26 -0.11
CA SER A 12 -7.89 6.63 1.16
C SER A 12 -6.86 5.51 0.94
N LEU A 13 -7.05 4.68 -0.08
CA LEU A 13 -6.11 3.61 -0.46
C LEU A 13 -4.78 4.17 -0.97
N TRP A 14 -4.80 5.31 -1.66
CA TRP A 14 -3.59 6.00 -2.09
C TRP A 14 -2.76 6.48 -0.91
N VAL A 15 -3.38 7.07 0.11
CA VAL A 15 -2.67 7.43 1.35
C VAL A 15 -2.14 6.17 2.05
N LEU A 16 -2.96 5.11 2.13
CA LEU A 16 -2.57 3.86 2.77
C LEU A 16 -1.34 3.22 2.10
N MET A 17 -1.20 3.34 0.78
CA MET A 17 -0.05 2.86 0.01
C MET A 17 1.28 3.39 0.57
N PHE A 18 1.37 4.70 0.82
CA PHE A 18 2.57 5.31 1.39
C PHE A 18 2.77 5.00 2.87
N CYS A 19 1.68 4.71 3.59
CA CYS A 19 1.74 4.29 4.99
C CYS A 19 2.15 2.82 5.19
N THR A 20 2.24 2.00 4.13
CA THR A 20 2.57 0.56 4.27
C THR A 20 3.88 0.28 5.03
N PRO A 21 4.98 1.05 4.89
CA PRO A 21 6.20 0.78 5.66
C PRO A 21 6.00 1.01 7.17
N LEU A 22 5.11 1.93 7.55
CA LEU A 22 4.78 2.19 8.96
C LEU A 22 4.08 0.99 9.61
N ILE A 23 3.42 0.15 8.82
CA ILE A 23 2.74 -1.06 9.30
C ILE A 23 3.69 -2.26 9.24
N THR A 24 4.43 -2.44 8.14
CA THR A 24 5.28 -3.63 7.95
C THR A 24 6.53 -3.61 8.82
N LEU A 25 7.15 -2.44 9.06
CA LEU A 25 8.36 -2.34 9.88
C LEU A 25 8.13 -2.83 11.34
N PRO A 26 7.09 -2.38 12.07
CA PRO A 26 6.78 -2.90 13.40
C PRO A 26 6.52 -4.41 13.43
N VAL A 27 5.89 -4.96 12.40
CA VAL A 27 5.59 -6.40 12.30
C VAL A 27 6.89 -7.22 12.28
N PHE A 28 7.89 -6.78 11.51
CA PHE A 28 9.18 -7.47 11.44
C PHE A 28 10.13 -7.11 12.59
N TRP A 29 9.94 -5.96 13.25
CA TRP A 29 10.75 -5.55 14.40
C TRP A 29 10.68 -6.60 15.54
N ARG A 30 9.49 -7.19 15.75
CA ARG A 30 9.26 -8.17 16.82
C ARG A 30 10.00 -9.50 16.62
N LYS A 31 10.53 -9.79 15.42
CA LYS A 31 11.26 -11.04 15.14
C LYS A 31 12.73 -10.94 15.56
N LYS A 32 13.04 -11.39 16.78
CA LYS A 32 14.42 -11.37 17.33
C LYS A 32 15.38 -12.36 16.66
N SER A 33 14.89 -13.39 15.97
CA SER A 33 15.71 -14.44 15.33
C SER A 33 16.46 -13.98 14.08
N LEU A 34 16.09 -12.85 13.50
CA LEU A 34 16.68 -12.31 12.28
C LEU A 34 17.72 -11.23 12.60
N THR A 35 18.74 -11.07 11.75
CA THR A 35 19.67 -9.92 11.84
C THR A 35 18.92 -8.60 11.59
N LYS A 36 19.43 -7.47 12.10
CA LYS A 36 18.79 -6.15 11.91
C LYS A 36 18.58 -5.84 10.42
N THR A 37 19.60 -6.08 9.60
CA THR A 37 19.56 -5.86 8.15
C THR A 37 18.51 -6.73 7.48
N SER A 38 18.48 -8.04 7.76
CA SER A 38 17.49 -8.93 7.15
C SER A 38 16.05 -8.54 7.51
N ARG A 39 15.78 -8.12 8.76
CA ARG A 39 14.46 -7.62 9.16
C ARG A 39 14.01 -6.41 8.35
N ILE A 40 14.91 -5.45 8.15
CA ILE A 40 14.62 -4.23 7.37
C ILE A 40 14.37 -4.60 5.91
N VAL A 41 15.21 -5.45 5.31
CA VAL A 41 15.06 -5.89 3.92
C VAL A 41 13.72 -6.62 3.72
N PHE A 42 13.37 -7.58 4.58
CA PHE A 42 12.09 -8.28 4.49
C PHE A 42 10.88 -7.36 4.70
N ALA A 43 10.97 -6.41 5.63
CA ALA A 43 9.91 -5.43 5.86
C ALA A 43 9.69 -4.51 4.66
N LEU A 44 10.78 -4.04 4.04
CA LEU A 44 10.73 -3.20 2.85
C LEU A 44 10.23 -3.97 1.63
N LEU A 45 10.67 -5.22 1.43
CA LEU A 45 10.14 -6.08 0.36
C LEU A 45 8.64 -6.30 0.52
N LEU A 46 8.17 -6.60 1.73
CA LEU A 46 6.73 -6.75 1.98
C LEU A 46 5.99 -5.43 1.76
N ALA A 47 6.53 -4.30 2.23
CA ALA A 47 5.93 -2.99 2.01
C ALA A 47 5.80 -2.66 0.52
N ALA A 48 6.84 -2.97 -0.27
CA ALA A 48 6.84 -2.77 -1.71
C ALA A 48 5.78 -3.63 -2.40
N CYS A 49 5.65 -4.91 -2.04
CA CYS A 49 4.60 -5.79 -2.58
C CYS A 49 3.20 -5.28 -2.26
N ILE A 50 2.95 -4.86 -1.01
CA ILE A 50 1.64 -4.32 -0.60
C ILE A 50 1.37 -2.98 -1.29
N SER A 51 2.37 -2.09 -1.37
CA SER A 51 2.25 -0.81 -2.05
C SER A 51 1.94 -1.00 -3.53
N PHE A 52 2.61 -1.94 -4.20
CA PHE A 52 2.37 -2.25 -5.60
C PHE A 52 0.96 -2.78 -5.82
N PHE A 53 0.47 -3.67 -4.95
CA PHE A 53 -0.91 -4.13 -5.01
C PHE A 53 -1.91 -2.98 -4.84
N LEU A 54 -1.72 -2.13 -3.84
CA LEU A 54 -2.57 -0.95 -3.61
C LEU A 54 -2.52 0.02 -4.80
N PHE A 55 -1.36 0.22 -5.41
CA PHE A 55 -1.20 1.02 -6.62
C PHE A 55 -2.08 0.52 -7.75
N LEU A 56 -2.09 -0.79 -8.02
CA LEU A 56 -2.95 -1.38 -9.07
C LEU A 56 -4.44 -1.15 -8.78
N VAL A 57 -4.85 -1.27 -7.53
CA VAL A 57 -6.24 -1.01 -7.11
C VAL A 57 -6.60 0.47 -7.29
N VAL A 58 -5.75 1.39 -6.84
CA VAL A 58 -5.97 2.84 -6.95
C VAL A 58 -6.05 3.27 -8.41
N ILE A 59 -5.14 2.80 -9.26
CA ILE A 59 -5.16 3.07 -10.71
C ILE A 59 -6.43 2.51 -11.35
N GLY A 60 -6.85 1.30 -10.98
CA GLY A 60 -8.09 0.71 -11.46
C GLY A 60 -9.34 1.52 -11.06
N ILE A 61 -9.34 2.13 -9.88
CA ILE A 61 -10.40 3.05 -9.44
C ILE A 61 -10.32 4.38 -10.18
N ALA A 62 -9.13 4.97 -10.28
CA ALA A 62 -8.90 6.29 -10.87
C ALA A 62 -9.21 6.34 -12.37
N PHE A 63 -8.97 5.24 -13.08
CA PHE A 63 -9.25 5.11 -14.51
C PHE A 63 -10.43 4.18 -14.80
N ARG A 64 -11.33 3.97 -13.83
CA ARG A 64 -12.52 3.11 -14.03
C ARG A 64 -13.41 3.60 -15.19
N ASP A 65 -13.42 4.91 -15.41
CA ASP A 65 -14.18 5.59 -16.45
C ASP A 65 -13.32 5.92 -17.69
N GLY A 66 -12.09 5.38 -17.76
CA GLY A 66 -11.12 5.65 -18.83
C GLY A 66 -10.11 6.76 -18.51
N LEU A 67 -9.20 7.01 -19.45
CA LEU A 67 -8.21 8.09 -19.39
C LEU A 67 -8.79 9.37 -20.03
N GLY A 68 -9.64 10.09 -19.28
CA GLY A 68 -10.28 11.33 -19.73
C GLY A 68 -11.68 11.13 -20.33
N PRO A 69 -12.39 12.23 -20.69
CA PRO A 69 -13.67 12.15 -21.40
C PRO A 69 -13.54 11.47 -22.77
#